data_AF-A0A7C2M6H6-F1
#
_entry.id   AF-A0A7C2M6H6-F1
#
_cell.length_a   1.000
_cell.length_b   1.000
_cell.length_c   1.000
_cell.angle_alpha   90.00
_cell.angle_beta   90.00
_cell.angle_gamma   90.00
#
_symmetry.space_group_name_H-M   'P 1'
#
loop_
_entity.id
_entity.type
_entity.pdbx_description
1 polymer ?
#
loop_
_entity_poly.entity_id
_entity_poly.type
_entity_poly.pdbx_seq_one_letter_code
_entity_poly.pdbx_strand_id
1 'polypeptide(L)'
;MNIKTEETTKAVLVLEDGSIFAGFGFGAPKKVSGEIVFSTSMVGYPESLTDPSYKGQILTFTYPLVGNYGVPPYDKEKGVLKYFESDDIKVTGYVVHELCTQPYHWASKRTLDQWLKDENIPGIYGVDTRKLTKKLRVHGVMLG
;
A
#
# COMPACT_ATOMS: atom_id res chain seq x y z
N MET A 1 8.30 29.27 -7.49
CA MET A 1 7.58 28.18 -6.80
C MET A 1 8.59 27.11 -6.46
N ASN A 2 9.04 27.04 -5.21
CA ASN A 2 10.01 26.04 -4.76
C ASN A 2 9.30 24.69 -4.65
N ILE A 3 9.56 23.82 -5.63
CA ILE A 3 9.21 22.40 -5.54
C ILE A 3 10.11 21.85 -4.43
N LYS A 4 9.53 21.60 -3.25
CA LYS A 4 10.21 20.85 -2.20
C LYS A 4 10.52 19.47 -2.78
N THR A 5 11.78 19.22 -3.12
CA THR A 5 12.29 17.87 -3.37
C THR A 5 12.23 17.15 -2.04
N GLU A 6 11.11 16.47 -1.75
CA GLU A 6 11.09 15.45 -0.70
C GLU A 6 12.13 14.41 -1.10
N GLU A 7 13.07 14.11 -0.20
CA GLU A 7 14.09 13.09 -0.39
C GLU A 7 13.40 11.75 -0.66
N THR A 8 13.28 11.41 -1.93
CA THR A 8 12.60 10.19 -2.37
C THR A 8 13.53 9.03 -2.10
N THR A 9 13.25 8.30 -1.03
CA THR A 9 14.00 7.10 -0.68
C THR A 9 13.79 6.07 -1.78
N LYS A 10 14.86 5.54 -2.35
CA LYS A 10 14.74 4.49 -3.37
C LYS A 10 14.30 3.19 -2.72
N ALA A 11 13.31 2.53 -3.31
CA ALA A 11 12.85 1.22 -2.88
C ALA A 11 12.87 0.26 -4.07
N VAL A 12 13.02 -1.03 -3.77
CA VAL A 12 13.08 -2.09 -4.77
C VAL A 12 12.29 -3.27 -4.25
N LEU A 13 11.41 -3.79 -5.10
CA LEU A 13 10.73 -5.08 -4.90
C LEU A 13 11.46 -6.14 -5.72
N VAL A 14 11.83 -7.24 -5.10
CA VAL A 14 12.54 -8.35 -5.73
C VAL A 14 11.68 -9.60 -5.61
N LEU A 15 11.33 -10.20 -6.74
CA LEU A 15 10.58 -11.46 -6.77
C LEU A 15 11.54 -12.65 -6.69
N GLU A 16 11.02 -13.79 -6.22
CA GLU A 16 11.76 -15.06 -6.13
C GLU A 16 12.39 -15.51 -7.45
N ASP A 17 11.82 -15.14 -8.58
CA ASP A 17 12.33 -15.47 -9.91
C ASP A 17 13.40 -14.49 -10.43
N GLY A 18 13.90 -13.62 -9.55
CA GLY A 18 14.96 -12.65 -9.82
C GLY A 18 14.48 -11.38 -10.51
N SER A 19 13.17 -11.19 -10.71
CA SER A 19 12.67 -9.93 -11.26
C SER A 19 12.69 -8.80 -10.27
N ILE A 20 13.07 -7.63 -10.77
CA ILE A 20 13.32 -6.44 -9.98
C ILE A 20 12.38 -5.34 -10.45
N PHE A 21 11.66 -4.74 -9.51
CA PHE A 21 10.83 -3.56 -9.73
C PHE A 21 11.38 -2.43 -8.86
N ALA A 22 11.98 -1.45 -9.52
CA ALA A 22 12.47 -0.24 -8.86
C ALA A 22 11.32 0.78 -8.73
N GLY A 23 11.35 1.52 -7.63
CA GLY A 23 10.40 2.58 -7.35
C GLY A 23 10.89 3.48 -6.23
N PHE A 24 9.94 4.17 -5.61
CA PHE A 24 10.17 5.10 -4.53
C PHE A 24 9.47 4.60 -3.28
N GLY A 25 10.16 4.64 -2.15
CA GLY A 25 9.64 4.25 -0.86
C GLY A 25 8.69 5.30 -0.31
N PHE A 26 7.60 4.83 0.29
CA PHE A 26 6.69 5.62 1.13
C PHE A 26 6.31 4.78 2.36
N GLY A 27 5.71 5.38 3.37
CA GLY A 27 5.49 4.67 4.63
C GLY A 27 6.79 4.53 5.44
N ALA A 28 6.89 3.46 6.22
CA ALA A 28 8.05 3.22 7.08
C ALA A 28 9.25 2.66 6.30
N PRO A 29 10.48 3.20 6.49
CA PRO A 29 11.68 2.72 5.81
C PRO A 29 12.15 1.38 6.41
N LYS A 30 11.56 0.29 5.98
CA LYS A 30 11.80 -1.06 6.51
C LYS A 30 11.97 -2.10 5.40
N LYS A 31 12.83 -3.09 5.64
CA LYS A 31 12.93 -4.29 4.81
C LYS A 31 11.93 -5.32 5.32
N VAL A 32 11.13 -5.86 4.42
CA VAL A 32 10.17 -6.91 4.69
C VAL A 32 10.27 -7.97 3.60
N SER A 33 9.77 -9.15 3.90
CA SER A 33 9.59 -10.22 2.94
C SER A 33 8.23 -10.85 3.16
N GLY A 34 7.59 -11.28 2.09
CA GLY A 34 6.26 -11.86 2.17
C GLY A 34 5.79 -12.40 0.82
N GLU A 35 4.60 -12.96 0.84
CA GLU A 35 3.92 -13.41 -0.38
C GLU A 35 3.26 -12.21 -1.06
N ILE A 36 3.54 -12.02 -2.35
CA ILE A 36 3.00 -10.90 -3.10
C ILE A 36 1.67 -11.30 -3.70
N VAL A 37 0.62 -10.56 -3.33
CA VAL A 37 -0.75 -10.79 -3.78
C VAL A 37 -1.31 -9.54 -4.44
N PHE A 38 -2.18 -9.72 -5.42
CA PHE A 38 -2.84 -8.61 -6.10
C PHE A 38 -4.34 -8.60 -5.80
N SER A 39 -4.91 -7.40 -5.70
CA SER A 39 -6.35 -7.19 -5.62
C SER A 39 -6.83 -6.37 -6.82
N THR A 40 -7.97 -6.78 -7.37
CA THR A 40 -8.64 -6.09 -8.47
C THR A 40 -9.59 -4.99 -8.00
N SER A 41 -9.68 -4.76 -6.69
CA SER A 41 -10.49 -3.66 -6.15
C SER A 41 -9.95 -2.31 -6.63
N MET A 42 -10.86 -1.42 -7.02
CA MET A 42 -10.52 -0.06 -7.46
C MET A 42 -10.58 0.96 -6.33
N VAL A 43 -11.24 0.60 -5.24
CA VAL A 43 -11.48 1.43 -4.05
C VAL A 43 -11.38 0.55 -2.80
N GLY A 44 -11.44 1.17 -1.63
CA GLY A 44 -11.42 0.47 -0.35
C GLY A 44 -10.02 0.03 0.09
N TYR A 45 -9.00 0.85 -0.13
CA TYR A 45 -7.65 0.54 0.33
C TYR A 45 -7.53 0.59 1.87
N PRO A 46 -8.22 1.46 2.65
CA PRO A 46 -8.15 1.39 4.10
C PRO A 46 -8.72 0.07 4.65
N GLU A 47 -9.84 -0.37 4.10
CA GLU A 47 -10.51 -1.63 4.44
C GLU A 47 -9.62 -2.82 4.07
N SER A 48 -9.08 -2.83 2.84
CA SER A 48 -8.19 -3.92 2.40
C SER A 48 -6.88 -3.99 3.20
N LEU A 49 -6.31 -2.84 3.59
CA LEU A 49 -5.07 -2.80 4.38
C LEU A 49 -5.28 -3.30 5.81
N THR A 50 -6.51 -3.18 6.34
CA THR A 50 -6.88 -3.64 7.69
C THR A 50 -7.52 -5.03 7.69
N ASP A 51 -7.70 -5.68 6.55
CA ASP A 51 -8.26 -7.04 6.50
C ASP A 51 -7.25 -8.09 7.04
N PRO A 52 -7.60 -8.86 8.10
CA PRO A 52 -6.76 -9.92 8.66
C PRO A 52 -6.28 -10.98 7.67
N SER A 53 -6.98 -11.16 6.55
CA SER A 53 -6.68 -12.13 5.51
C SER A 53 -5.34 -11.87 4.82
N TYR A 54 -4.87 -10.62 4.79
CA TYR A 54 -3.60 -10.24 4.16
C TYR A 54 -2.39 -10.28 5.09
N LYS A 55 -2.52 -10.87 6.28
CA LYS A 55 -1.43 -10.98 7.24
C LYS A 55 -0.26 -11.80 6.65
N GLY A 56 0.94 -11.21 6.64
CA GLY A 56 2.13 -11.83 6.05
C GLY A 56 2.29 -11.61 4.54
N GLN A 57 1.36 -10.89 3.91
CA GLN A 57 1.34 -10.66 2.46
C GLN A 57 1.72 -9.22 2.11
N ILE A 58 2.31 -9.05 0.93
CA ILE A 58 2.58 -7.77 0.30
C ILE A 58 1.46 -7.53 -0.71
N LEU A 59 0.63 -6.52 -0.46
CA LEU A 59 -0.55 -6.24 -1.27
C LEU A 59 -0.19 -5.28 -2.42
N THR A 60 -0.63 -5.59 -3.63
CA THR A 60 -0.63 -4.66 -4.77
C THR A 60 -2.05 -4.48 -5.31
N PHE A 61 -2.42 -3.25 -5.68
CA PHE A 61 -3.66 -3.01 -6.42
C PHE A 61 -3.41 -2.97 -7.92
N THR A 62 -4.41 -3.46 -8.68
CA THR A 62 -4.43 -3.26 -10.13
C THR A 62 -4.80 -1.84 -10.53
N TYR A 63 -5.49 -1.11 -9.64
CA TYR A 63 -5.85 0.29 -9.88
C TYR A 63 -4.62 1.19 -9.63
N PRO A 64 -4.27 2.08 -10.58
CA PRO A 64 -2.98 2.77 -10.54
C PRO A 64 -2.93 3.91 -9.51
N LEU A 65 -4.04 4.63 -9.28
CA LEU A 65 -4.08 5.82 -8.43
C LEU A 65 -4.54 5.45 -7.02
N VAL A 66 -3.66 5.55 -6.04
CA VAL A 66 -3.97 5.17 -4.66
C VAL A 66 -3.71 6.34 -3.71
N GLY A 67 -4.55 6.48 -2.68
CA GLY A 67 -4.41 7.52 -1.66
C GLY A 67 -5.22 8.78 -1.93
N ASN A 68 -6.04 8.80 -2.99
CA ASN A 68 -6.83 9.96 -3.41
C ASN A 68 -7.84 10.47 -2.34
N TYR A 69 -8.41 9.59 -1.53
CA TYR A 69 -9.32 9.97 -0.44
C TYR A 69 -8.68 9.94 0.95
N GLY A 70 -7.35 9.80 1.02
CA GLY A 70 -6.59 9.76 2.27
C GLY A 70 -7.01 8.62 3.19
N VAL A 71 -6.85 8.81 4.50
CA VAL A 71 -7.22 7.80 5.51
C VAL A 71 -8.21 8.41 6.50
N PRO A 72 -9.34 7.72 6.78
CA PRO A 72 -10.33 8.18 7.74
C PRO A 72 -9.85 8.11 9.20
N PRO A 73 -10.55 8.76 10.15
CA PRO A 73 -10.26 8.60 11.58
C PRO A 73 -10.64 7.21 12.09
N TYR A 74 -9.99 6.77 13.17
CA TYR A 74 -10.36 5.55 13.92
C TYR A 74 -11.59 5.78 14.80
N ASP A 75 -12.68 6.25 14.20
CA ASP A 75 -13.95 6.43 14.89
C ASP A 75 -14.61 5.07 15.13
N LYS A 76 -15.11 4.87 16.35
CA LYS A 76 -15.85 3.67 16.74
C LYS A 76 -17.35 3.95 16.75
N GLU A 77 -18.11 3.09 16.10
CA GLU A 77 -19.57 3.07 16.15
C GLU A 77 -20.00 1.72 16.71
N LYS A 78 -20.79 1.71 17.81
CA LYS A 78 -21.22 0.48 18.49
C LYS A 78 -20.07 -0.44 18.95
N GLY A 79 -18.92 0.14 19.27
CA GLY A 79 -17.74 -0.61 19.75
C GLY A 79 -16.85 -1.19 18.66
N VAL A 80 -17.23 -1.08 17.38
CA VAL A 80 -16.42 -1.48 16.22
C VAL A 80 -15.94 -0.26 15.44
N LEU A 81 -14.81 -0.39 14.75
CA LEU A 81 -14.31 0.69 13.88
C LEU A 81 -15.27 0.89 12.70
N LYS A 82 -15.60 2.15 12.43
CA LYS A 82 -16.59 2.50 11.40
C LYS A 82 -16.06 2.37 9.97
N TYR A 83 -14.76 2.56 9.80
CA TYR A 83 -14.11 2.72 8.50
C TYR A 83 -13.00 1.69 8.23
N PHE A 84 -12.80 0.74 9.15
CA PHE A 84 -11.71 -0.24 9.10
C PHE A 84 -12.24 -1.62 9.45
N GLU A 85 -11.65 -2.65 8.85
CA GLU A 85 -12.03 -4.06 9.06
C GLU A 85 -11.35 -4.66 10.30
N SER A 86 -10.29 -4.02 10.81
CA SER A 86 -9.65 -4.40 12.07
C SER A 86 -8.91 -3.23 12.72
N ASP A 87 -8.34 -3.48 13.90
CA ASP A 87 -7.74 -2.46 14.76
C ASP A 87 -6.44 -1.84 14.21
N ASP A 88 -5.76 -2.52 13.28
CA ASP A 88 -4.41 -2.17 12.77
C ASP A 88 -4.21 -2.65 11.33
N ILE A 89 -3.17 -2.13 10.65
CA ILE A 89 -2.82 -2.59 9.31
C ILE A 89 -2.26 -4.02 9.38
N LYS A 90 -2.82 -4.91 8.57
CA LYS A 90 -2.48 -6.33 8.55
C LYS A 90 -1.49 -6.71 7.46
N VAL A 91 -1.42 -5.93 6.38
CA VAL A 91 -0.46 -6.18 5.30
C VAL A 91 0.98 -5.98 5.79
N THR A 92 1.89 -6.77 5.23
CA THR A 92 3.33 -6.67 5.56
C THR A 92 4.04 -5.62 4.73
N GLY A 93 3.52 -5.33 3.54
CA GLY A 93 4.01 -4.29 2.66
C GLY A 93 2.96 -3.90 1.63
N TYR A 94 3.17 -2.76 0.99
CA TYR A 94 2.20 -2.22 0.05
C TYR A 94 2.85 -1.70 -1.24
N VAL A 95 2.34 -2.13 -2.39
CA VAL A 95 2.89 -1.80 -3.71
C VAL A 95 1.83 -1.07 -4.52
N VAL A 96 2.18 0.13 -4.99
CA VAL A 96 1.27 0.98 -5.78
C VAL A 96 1.96 1.49 -7.04
N HIS A 97 1.16 1.86 -8.04
CA HIS A 97 1.70 2.50 -9.24
C HIS A 97 1.96 3.99 -8.98
N GLU A 98 0.94 4.70 -8.52
CA GLU A 98 1.02 6.13 -8.25
C GLU A 98 0.38 6.44 -6.89
N LEU A 99 1.10 7.22 -6.08
CA LEU A 99 0.67 7.64 -4.76
C LEU A 99 0.19 9.09 -4.82
N CYS A 100 -1.06 9.32 -4.41
CA CYS A 100 -1.57 10.67 -4.21
C CYS A 100 -1.07 11.22 -2.88
N THR A 101 -0.21 12.24 -2.93
CA THR A 101 0.34 12.91 -1.74
C THR A 101 -0.62 13.94 -1.14
N GLN A 102 -1.58 14.43 -1.94
CA GLN A 102 -2.55 15.45 -1.54
C GLN A 102 -3.98 14.88 -1.66
N PRO A 103 -4.43 14.10 -0.67
CA PRO A 103 -5.79 13.55 -0.68
C PRO A 103 -6.84 14.66 -0.52
N TYR A 104 -7.99 14.47 -1.17
CA TYR A 104 -9.15 15.34 -0.99
C TYR A 104 -10.42 14.53 -0.79
N HIS A 105 -10.85 14.44 0.47
CA HIS A 105 -12.09 13.77 0.86
C HIS A 105 -12.57 14.28 2.21
N TRP A 106 -13.88 14.41 2.41
CA TRP A 106 -14.47 14.99 3.64
C TRP A 106 -14.10 14.20 4.90
N ALA A 107 -13.91 12.89 4.78
CA ALA A 107 -13.51 12.01 5.88
C ALA A 107 -11.99 11.89 6.04
N SER A 108 -11.18 12.45 5.14
CA SER A 108 -9.72 12.34 5.20
C SER A 108 -9.17 13.10 6.40
N LYS A 109 -8.39 12.42 7.25
CA LYS A 109 -7.69 13.04 8.39
C LYS A 109 -6.18 13.01 8.26
N ARG A 110 -5.64 12.05 7.51
CA ARG A 110 -4.20 11.90 7.28
C ARG A 110 -3.94 11.36 5.88
N THR A 111 -2.71 11.51 5.40
CA THR A 111 -2.28 10.93 4.13
C THR A 111 -1.99 9.43 4.28
N LEU A 112 -2.00 8.71 3.17
CA LEU A 112 -1.66 7.29 3.15
C LEU A 112 -0.21 7.05 3.61
N ASP A 113 0.72 7.92 3.21
CA ASP A 113 2.12 7.86 3.64
C ASP A 113 2.28 8.01 5.15
N GLN A 114 1.58 8.98 5.76
CA GLN A 114 1.60 9.16 7.22
C GLN A 114 1.04 7.93 7.94
N TRP A 115 -0.07 7.38 7.45
CA TRP A 115 -0.69 6.22 8.07
C TRP A 115 0.23 4.99 8.06
N LEU A 116 0.88 4.70 6.94
CA LEU A 116 1.84 3.60 6.85
C LEU A 116 3.08 3.83 7.73
N LYS A 117 3.52 5.09 7.90
CA LYS A 117 4.60 5.44 8.84
C LYS A 117 4.20 5.18 10.29
N ASP A 118 3.01 5.62 10.69
CA ASP A 118 2.48 5.44 12.05
C ASP A 118 2.40 3.95 12.43
N GLU A 119 1.95 3.12 11.49
CA GLU A 119 1.76 1.67 11.65
C GLU A 119 3.03 0.85 11.33
N ASN A 120 4.15 1.52 11.01
CA ASN A 120 5.43 0.90 10.70
C ASN A 120 5.42 -0.09 9.51
N ILE A 121 4.63 0.23 8.47
CA ILE A 121 4.48 -0.58 7.26
C ILE A 121 5.22 0.07 6.07
N PRO A 122 6.09 -0.67 5.37
CA PRO A 122 6.77 -0.16 4.18
C PRO A 122 5.85 -0.17 2.96
N GLY A 123 5.98 0.87 2.14
CA GLY A 123 5.33 0.99 0.85
C GLY A 123 6.32 1.31 -0.27
N ILE A 124 6.02 0.88 -1.50
CA ILE A 124 6.73 1.27 -2.71
C ILE A 124 5.74 1.77 -3.78
N TYR A 125 6.01 2.94 -4.34
CA TYR A 125 5.27 3.52 -5.45
C TYR A 125 6.15 3.70 -6.69
N GLY A 126 5.54 3.96 -7.85
CA GLY A 126 6.23 4.05 -9.14
C GLY A 126 6.50 2.70 -9.80
N VAL A 127 5.91 1.62 -9.28
CA VAL A 127 6.06 0.26 -9.80
C VAL A 127 5.01 0.00 -10.88
N ASP A 128 5.37 -0.66 -11.97
CA ASP A 128 4.40 -1.15 -12.95
C ASP A 128 3.58 -2.32 -12.38
N THR A 129 2.51 -1.99 -11.65
CA THR A 129 1.62 -2.97 -11.01
C THR A 129 0.89 -3.83 -12.03
N ARG A 130 0.72 -3.37 -13.28
CA ARG A 130 0.12 -4.17 -14.37
C ARG A 130 1.07 -5.26 -14.83
N LYS A 131 2.36 -4.95 -15.00
CA LYS A 131 3.39 -5.95 -15.30
C LYS A 131 3.54 -6.94 -14.14
N LEU A 132 3.54 -6.47 -12.90
CA LEU A 132 3.55 -7.31 -11.70
C LEU A 132 2.35 -8.27 -11.66
N THR A 133 1.14 -7.74 -11.83
CA THR A 133 -0.10 -8.53 -11.81
C THR A 133 -0.13 -9.60 -12.90
N LYS A 134 0.30 -9.26 -14.13
CA LYS A 134 0.39 -10.25 -15.21
C LYS A 134 1.30 -11.42 -14.84
N LYS A 135 2.37 -11.14 -14.11
CA LYS A 135 3.34 -12.14 -13.69
C LYS A 135 2.80 -13.05 -12.61
N LEU A 136 2.20 -12.46 -11.57
CA LEU A 136 1.51 -13.18 -10.49
C LEU A 136 0.37 -14.04 -11.06
N ARG A 137 -0.32 -13.59 -12.11
CA ARG A 137 -1.36 -14.39 -12.75
C ARG A 137 -0.84 -15.65 -13.46
N VAL A 138 0.39 -15.62 -13.99
CA VAL A 138 0.98 -16.75 -14.74
C VAL A 138 1.60 -17.78 -13.80
N HIS A 139 2.34 -17.31 -12.79
CA HIS A 139 3.08 -18.18 -11.88
C HIS A 139 2.34 -18.46 -10.57
N GLY A 140 1.23 -17.76 -10.32
CA GLY A 140 0.53 -17.77 -9.05
C GLY A 140 1.17 -16.80 -8.05
N VAL A 141 1.07 -17.16 -6.79
CA VAL A 141 1.68 -16.40 -5.69
C VAL A 141 3.20 -16.53 -5.73
N MET A 142 3.90 -15.42 -5.49
CA MET A 142 5.37 -15.37 -5.52
C MET A 142 5.88 -14.75 -4.22
N LEU A 143 7.02 -15.25 -3.72
CA LEU A 143 7.72 -14.60 -2.63
C LEU A 143 8.49 -13.37 -3.12
N GLY A 144 8.58 -12.34 -2.28
CA GLY A 144 9.45 -11.19 -2.50
C GLY A 144 9.58 -10.25 -1.32
#